data_AF-A0A7X9J921-F1
#
_entry.id   AF-A0A7X9J921-F1
#
_cell.length_a   1.000
_cell.length_b   1.000
_cell.length_c   1.000
_cell.angle_alpha   90.00
_cell.angle_beta   90.00
_cell.angle_gamma   90.00
#
_symmetry.space_group_name_H-M   'P 1'
#
loop_
_entity.id
_entity.type
_entity.pdbx_description
1 polymer ?
#
loop_
_entity_poly.entity_id
_entity_poly.type
_entity_poly.pdbx_seq_one_letter_code
_entity_poly.pdbx_strand_id
1 'polypeptide(L)'
;MTNIESQFVEEQFEFYSPLAPGADSLAAWVAIQLNIPLVVLLPYDEREYLDSFTAEHRCKFEQLAQQAQGIIHLPQQEGKNRYEGIEDYLVEHMDYLIAVWDGEKAHGPGGTGEVVERFLRTGKPCAWVYAENGLQKDNVKHESIRAQGNIQYIN
;
A
#
# COMPACT_ATOMS: atom_id res chain seq x y z
N MET A 1 -18.86 3.06 13.36
CA MET A 1 -17.72 2.83 12.45
C MET A 1 -16.47 3.02 13.28
N THR A 2 -15.59 2.03 13.31
CA THR A 2 -14.49 1.92 14.26
C THR A 2 -13.22 2.42 13.54
N ASN A 3 -12.68 3.55 13.97
CA ASN A 3 -11.39 4.07 13.47
C ASN A 3 -10.24 3.22 14.05
N ILE A 4 -9.05 3.26 13.42
CA ILE A 4 -7.84 2.55 13.86
C ILE A 4 -7.60 2.73 15.38
N GLU A 5 -7.72 3.97 15.85
CA GLU A 5 -7.47 4.36 17.25
C GLU A 5 -8.43 3.71 18.24
N SER A 6 -9.63 3.33 17.78
CA SER A 6 -10.64 2.68 18.61
C SER A 6 -10.54 1.15 18.60
N GLN A 7 -9.84 0.56 17.63
CA GLN A 7 -9.57 -0.88 17.58
C GLN A 7 -8.23 -1.27 18.21
N PHE A 8 -7.23 -0.39 18.13
CA PHE A 8 -5.86 -0.61 18.60
C PHE A 8 -5.48 0.44 19.66
N VAL A 9 -6.20 0.43 20.78
CA VAL A 9 -6.01 1.38 21.87
C VAL A 9 -4.68 1.07 22.59
N GLU A 10 -3.82 2.09 22.76
CA GLU A 10 -2.49 2.00 23.40
C GLU A 10 -1.40 1.23 22.63
N GLU A 11 -1.66 0.78 21.41
CA GLU A 11 -0.67 0.12 20.56
C GLU A 11 0.30 1.13 19.90
N GLN A 12 1.55 0.71 19.67
CA GLN A 12 2.46 1.44 18.80
C GLN A 12 2.24 0.98 17.36
N PHE A 13 2.00 1.92 16.46
CA PHE A 13 1.83 1.62 15.04
C PHE A 13 3.19 1.59 14.34
N GLU A 14 3.40 0.60 13.48
CA GLU A 14 4.46 0.59 12.48
C GLU A 14 3.82 0.65 11.09
N PHE A 15 4.41 1.45 10.20
CA PHE A 15 3.95 1.59 8.83
C PHE A 15 4.84 0.76 7.90
N TYR A 16 4.27 -0.28 7.30
CA TYR A 16 4.96 -1.12 6.34
C TYR A 16 4.67 -0.64 4.92
N SER A 17 5.71 -0.50 4.11
CA SER A 17 5.54 -0.06 2.71
C SER A 17 6.64 -0.60 1.80
N PRO A 18 6.31 -0.98 0.56
CA PRO A 18 7.31 -1.28 -0.45
C PRO A 18 7.95 -0.04 -1.09
N LEU A 19 7.54 1.16 -0.65
CA LEU A 19 8.00 2.46 -1.16
C LEU A 19 7.87 2.60 -2.68
N ALA A 20 6.88 1.93 -3.28
CA ALA A 20 6.60 2.09 -4.70
C ALA A 20 6.22 3.55 -5.03
N PRO A 21 6.46 3.99 -6.28
CA PRO A 21 6.10 5.34 -6.69
C PRO A 21 4.59 5.61 -6.54
N GLY A 22 4.24 6.79 -6.04
CA GLY A 22 2.85 7.18 -5.80
C GLY A 22 2.43 6.99 -4.35
N ALA A 23 1.31 6.30 -4.14
CA ALA A 23 0.62 6.20 -2.84
C ALA A 23 1.53 5.65 -1.73
N ASP A 24 2.29 4.59 -2.00
CA ASP A 24 3.22 3.99 -1.03
C ASP A 24 4.27 4.99 -0.55
N SER A 25 5.00 5.61 -1.48
CA SER A 25 6.00 6.63 -1.15
C SER A 25 5.42 7.87 -0.44
N LEU A 26 4.18 8.24 -0.75
CA LEU A 26 3.50 9.38 -0.14
C LEU A 26 3.07 9.05 1.29
N ALA A 27 2.42 7.91 1.49
CA ALA A 27 1.99 7.44 2.80
C ALA A 27 3.19 7.21 3.73
N ALA A 28 4.29 6.63 3.23
CA ALA A 28 5.52 6.48 4.00
C ALA A 28 6.11 7.82 4.45
N TRP A 29 6.11 8.83 3.57
CA TRP A 29 6.53 10.18 3.93
C TRP A 29 5.64 10.75 5.05
N VAL A 30 4.32 10.61 4.95
CA VAL A 30 3.37 11.06 5.98
C VAL A 30 3.59 10.31 7.30
N ALA A 31 3.79 8.99 7.28
CA ALA A 31 4.06 8.18 8.46
C ALA A 31 5.27 8.71 9.25
N ILE A 32 6.37 9.01 8.54
CA ILE A 32 7.56 9.63 9.14
C ILE A 32 7.22 10.98 9.78
N GLN A 33 6.45 11.84 9.11
CA GLN A 33 6.05 13.14 9.67
C GLN A 33 5.20 13.01 10.94
N LEU A 34 4.46 11.91 11.07
CA LEU A 34 3.64 11.58 12.24
C LEU A 34 4.42 10.83 13.32
N ASN A 35 5.73 10.61 13.15
CA ASN A 35 6.58 9.79 14.03
C ASN A 35 6.12 8.34 14.16
N ILE A 36 5.49 7.79 13.11
CA ILE A 36 5.16 6.37 13.00
C ILE A 36 6.39 5.69 12.38
N PRO A 37 7.02 4.70 13.07
CA PRO A 37 8.09 3.88 12.51
C PRO A 37 7.78 3.35 11.11
N LEU A 38 8.68 3.62 10.15
CA LEU A 38 8.61 3.05 8.80
C LEU A 38 9.41 1.74 8.74
N VAL A 39 8.80 0.68 8.21
CA VAL A 39 9.47 -0.56 7.83
C VAL A 39 9.34 -0.75 6.32
N VAL A 40 10.47 -0.85 5.63
CA VAL A 40 10.50 -1.01 4.17
C VAL A 40 10.46 -2.48 3.79
N LEU A 41 9.56 -2.84 2.88
CA LEU A 41 9.47 -4.17 2.29
C LEU A 41 10.18 -4.18 0.94
N LEU A 42 11.17 -5.07 0.77
CA LEU A 42 11.85 -5.25 -0.50
C LEU A 42 11.72 -6.68 -1.01
N PRO A 43 11.52 -6.88 -2.31
CA PRO A 43 11.58 -8.22 -2.88
C PRO A 43 13.01 -8.75 -2.85
N TYR A 44 13.17 -10.05 -3.11
CA TYR A 44 14.48 -10.70 -3.16
C TYR A 44 15.48 -10.00 -4.11
N ASP A 45 15.01 -9.65 -5.31
CA ASP A 45 15.81 -8.87 -6.27
C ASP A 45 15.51 -7.38 -6.13
N GLU A 46 16.11 -6.76 -5.12
CA GLU A 46 16.03 -5.31 -4.87
C GLU A 46 16.50 -4.50 -6.08
N ARG A 47 17.54 -4.95 -6.78
CA ARG A 47 18.11 -4.21 -7.93
C ARG A 47 17.10 -4.15 -9.06
N GLU A 48 16.55 -5.29 -9.45
CA GLU A 48 15.54 -5.34 -10.51
C GLU A 48 14.29 -4.52 -10.15
N TYR A 49 13.90 -4.51 -8.87
CA TYR A 49 12.81 -3.68 -8.39
C TYR A 49 13.10 -2.18 -8.58
N LEU A 50 14.27 -1.71 -8.13
CA LEU A 50 14.67 -0.30 -8.24
C LEU A 50 15.02 0.13 -9.68
N ASP A 51 15.42 -0.81 -10.53
CA ASP A 51 15.66 -0.56 -11.96
C ASP A 51 14.38 -0.20 -12.71
N SER A 52 13.21 -0.64 -12.21
CA SER A 52 11.91 -0.25 -12.76
C SER A 52 11.53 1.21 -12.45
N PHE A 53 12.25 1.89 -11.55
CA PHE A 53 11.93 3.24 -11.12
C PHE A 53 12.61 4.30 -12.00
N THR A 54 12.06 5.52 -12.02
CA THR A 54 12.77 6.68 -12.59
C THR A 54 13.89 7.11 -11.63
N ALA A 55 14.82 7.95 -12.11
CA ALA A 55 15.87 8.49 -11.24
C ALA A 55 15.31 9.32 -10.07
N GLU A 56 14.22 10.06 -10.30
CA GLU A 56 13.50 10.82 -9.26
C GLU A 56 12.90 9.88 -8.20
N HIS A 57 12.20 8.83 -8.65
CA HIS A 57 11.60 7.86 -7.75
C HIS A 57 12.65 7.07 -6.95
N ARG A 58 13.80 6.74 -7.56
CA ARG A 58 14.94 6.14 -6.83
C ARG A 58 15.50 7.08 -5.76
N CYS A 59 15.71 8.36 -6.09
CA CYS A 59 16.19 9.33 -5.11
C CYS A 59 15.21 9.45 -3.92
N LYS A 60 13.90 9.52 -4.19
CA LYS A 60 12.88 9.54 -3.14
C LYS A 60 12.85 8.25 -2.32
N PHE A 61 12.96 7.10 -2.97
CA PHE A 61 13.07 5.80 -2.31
C PHE A 61 14.25 5.80 -1.33
N GLU A 62 15.45 6.18 -1.78
CA GLU A 62 16.66 6.22 -0.96
C GLU A 62 16.50 7.15 0.25
N GLN A 63 15.91 8.33 0.06
CA GLN A 63 15.65 9.29 1.14
C GLN A 63 14.70 8.75 2.21
N LEU A 64 13.66 8.02 1.81
CA LEU A 64 12.70 7.42 2.73
C LEU A 64 13.29 6.18 3.41
N ALA A 65 13.99 5.32 2.66
CA ALA A 65 14.63 4.11 3.18
C ALA A 65 15.71 4.43 4.23
N GLN A 66 16.43 5.55 4.08
CA GLN A 66 17.40 6.01 5.10
C GLN A 66 16.75 6.41 6.44
N GLN A 67 15.46 6.75 6.43
CA GLN A 67 14.68 7.12 7.62
C GLN A 67 13.88 5.94 8.19
N ALA A 68 13.90 4.79 7.51
CA ALA A 68 13.20 3.60 7.97
C ALA A 68 13.88 3.01 9.21
N GLN A 69 13.06 2.52 10.15
CA GLN A 69 13.53 1.80 11.33
C GLN A 69 14.02 0.39 10.97
N GLY A 70 13.53 -0.17 9.86
CA GLY A 70 13.93 -1.48 9.38
C GLY A 70 13.67 -1.67 7.89
N ILE A 71 14.41 -2.61 7.31
CA ILE A 71 14.22 -3.08 5.94
C ILE A 71 14.10 -4.60 6.02
N ILE A 72 13.04 -5.15 5.41
CA ILE A 72 12.78 -6.58 5.33
C ILE A 72 12.93 -6.99 3.87
N HIS A 73 13.93 -7.82 3.60
CA HIS A 73 14.11 -8.49 2.31
C HIS A 73 13.31 -9.78 2.28
N LEU A 74 12.32 -9.84 1.40
CA LEU A 74 11.46 -11.00 1.23
C LEU A 74 12.20 -12.08 0.43
N PRO A 75 11.99 -13.37 0.76
CA PRO A 75 12.61 -14.47 0.03
C PRO A 75 12.07 -14.56 -1.40
N GLN A 76 12.86 -15.10 -2.32
CA GLN A 76 12.37 -15.44 -3.65
C GLN A 76 11.34 -16.58 -3.53
N GLN A 77 10.18 -16.41 -4.16
CA GLN A 77 9.12 -17.42 -4.19
C GLN A 77 8.97 -17.95 -5.62
N GLU A 78 9.02 -19.27 -5.79
CA GLU A 78 8.85 -19.89 -7.11
C GLU A 78 7.47 -19.58 -7.69
N GLY A 79 7.43 -19.20 -8.96
CA GLY A 79 6.19 -18.93 -9.69
C GLY A 79 5.50 -17.61 -9.35
N LYS A 80 6.10 -16.77 -8.48
CA LYS A 80 5.59 -15.44 -8.16
C LYS A 80 6.52 -14.35 -8.64
N ASN A 81 5.93 -13.24 -9.05
CA ASN A 81 6.66 -12.01 -9.34
C ASN A 81 6.97 -11.26 -8.03
N ARG A 82 7.83 -10.24 -8.15
CA ARG A 82 8.30 -9.44 -7.01
C ARG A 82 7.21 -8.69 -6.26
N TYR A 83 6.13 -8.29 -6.96
CA TYR A 83 5.00 -7.59 -6.35
C TYR A 83 4.13 -8.58 -5.58
N GLU A 84 3.81 -9.74 -6.16
CA GLU A 84 3.04 -10.80 -5.51
C GLU A 84 3.65 -11.24 -4.17
N GLY A 85 4.98 -11.36 -4.08
CA GLY A 85 5.66 -11.67 -2.82
C GLY A 85 5.47 -10.60 -1.73
N ILE A 86 5.47 -9.32 -2.11
CA ILE A 86 5.19 -8.19 -1.21
C ILE A 86 3.73 -8.22 -0.76
N GLU A 87 2.82 -8.40 -1.72
CA GLU A 87 1.38 -8.45 -1.47
C GLU A 87 0.99 -9.58 -0.51
N ASP A 88 1.60 -10.76 -0.68
CA ASP A 88 1.41 -11.89 0.22
C ASP A 88 1.85 -11.56 1.64
N TYR A 89 3.04 -10.97 1.78
CA TYR A 89 3.56 -10.55 3.07
C TYR A 89 2.61 -9.54 3.74
N LEU A 90 2.10 -8.56 2.99
CA LEU A 90 1.16 -7.58 3.50
C LEU A 90 -0.15 -8.23 3.98
N VAL A 91 -0.72 -9.13 3.19
CA VAL A 91 -1.98 -9.83 3.55
C VAL A 91 -1.79 -10.69 4.80
N GLU A 92 -0.66 -11.39 4.90
CA GLU A 92 -0.38 -12.29 6.02
C GLU A 92 -0.09 -11.53 7.31
N HIS A 93 0.79 -10.53 7.26
CA HIS A 93 1.40 -9.94 8.46
C HIS A 93 0.77 -8.64 8.95
N MET A 94 0.03 -7.90 8.13
CA MET A 94 -0.50 -6.60 8.55
C MET A 94 -1.81 -6.75 9.32
N ASP A 95 -1.99 -5.95 10.37
CA ASP A 95 -3.23 -5.89 11.15
C ASP A 95 -4.28 -4.95 10.55
N TYR A 96 -3.83 -4.00 9.72
CA TYR A 96 -4.66 -2.98 9.12
C TYR A 96 -4.12 -2.59 7.73
N LEU A 97 -5.02 -2.36 6.77
CA LEU A 97 -4.66 -1.90 5.43
C LEU A 97 -5.16 -0.49 5.15
N ILE A 98 -4.31 0.37 4.59
CA ILE A 98 -4.73 1.64 3.96
C ILE A 98 -4.71 1.43 2.45
N ALA A 99 -5.89 1.32 1.85
CA ALA A 99 -6.04 1.11 0.41
C ALA A 99 -6.31 2.45 -0.29
N VAL A 100 -5.37 2.92 -1.12
CA VAL A 100 -5.60 4.07 -2.00
C VAL A 100 -5.90 3.54 -3.40
N TRP A 101 -7.18 3.53 -3.78
CA TRP A 101 -7.65 2.74 -4.93
C TRP A 101 -8.95 3.30 -5.52
N ASP A 102 -9.17 3.05 -6.82
CA ASP A 102 -10.32 3.55 -7.58
C ASP A 102 -11.58 2.69 -7.46
N GLY A 103 -11.50 1.57 -6.75
CA GLY A 103 -12.63 0.65 -6.54
C GLY A 103 -12.85 -0.34 -7.68
N GLU A 104 -12.05 -0.30 -8.75
CA GLU A 104 -12.20 -1.19 -9.90
C GLU A 104 -11.43 -2.49 -9.75
N LYS A 105 -12.00 -3.60 -10.22
CA LYS A 105 -11.32 -4.91 -10.26
C LYS A 105 -9.93 -4.78 -10.89
N ALA A 106 -8.97 -5.55 -10.37
CA ALA A 106 -7.63 -5.57 -10.91
C ALA A 106 -7.65 -5.80 -12.44
N HIS A 107 -6.96 -4.94 -13.19
CA HIS A 107 -6.90 -5.03 -14.66
C HIS A 107 -5.84 -6.04 -15.15
N GLY A 108 -5.33 -6.89 -14.25
CA GLY A 108 -4.31 -7.92 -14.46
C GLY A 108 -3.79 -8.45 -13.11
N PRO A 109 -2.90 -9.47 -13.11
CA PRO A 109 -2.27 -10.00 -11.90
C PRO A 109 -1.44 -8.92 -11.18
N GLY A 110 -1.52 -8.85 -9.85
CA GLY A 110 -0.71 -7.92 -9.03
C GLY A 110 -1.21 -6.47 -9.06
N GLY A 111 -2.51 -6.27 -9.24
CA GLY A 111 -3.15 -4.96 -9.14
C GLY A 111 -3.62 -4.67 -7.71
N THR A 112 -3.66 -3.40 -7.31
CA THR A 112 -4.13 -2.97 -5.97
C THR A 112 -5.48 -3.57 -5.57
N GLY A 113 -6.42 -3.72 -6.51
CA GLY A 113 -7.71 -4.33 -6.25
C GLY A 113 -7.65 -5.80 -5.82
N GLU A 114 -6.67 -6.58 -6.30
CA GLU A 114 -6.48 -7.98 -5.91
C GLU A 114 -5.97 -8.08 -4.47
N VAL A 115 -4.98 -7.25 -4.11
CA VAL A 115 -4.44 -7.18 -2.74
C VAL A 115 -5.51 -6.78 -1.75
N VAL A 116 -6.31 -5.77 -2.08
CA VAL A 116 -7.42 -5.30 -1.24
C VAL A 116 -8.44 -6.40 -1.04
N GLU A 117 -8.86 -7.10 -2.11
CA GLU A 117 -9.80 -8.21 -1.99
C GLU A 117 -9.24 -9.34 -1.12
N ARG A 118 -7.98 -9.72 -1.32
CA ARG A 118 -7.30 -10.76 -0.54
C ARG A 118 -7.17 -10.37 0.93
N PHE A 119 -6.82 -9.11 1.22
CA PHE A 119 -6.72 -8.59 2.56
C PHE A 119 -8.08 -8.62 3.27
N LEU A 120 -9.14 -8.12 2.61
CA LEU A 120 -10.50 -8.11 3.18
C LEU A 120 -11.02 -9.52 3.49
N ARG A 121 -10.63 -10.55 2.73
CA ARG A 121 -10.98 -11.95 3.02
C ARG A 121 -10.39 -12.49 4.32
N THR A 122 -9.37 -11.83 4.88
CA THR A 122 -8.83 -12.18 6.21
C THR A 122 -9.73 -11.73 7.35
N GLY A 123 -10.72 -10.86 7.09
CA GLY A 123 -11.56 -10.24 8.12
C GLY A 123 -10.86 -9.14 8.93
N LYS A 124 -9.67 -8.71 8.47
CA LYS A 124 -8.92 -7.61 9.08
C LYS A 124 -9.42 -6.25 8.55
N PRO A 125 -9.37 -5.21 9.38
CA PRO A 125 -9.89 -3.89 9.06
C PRO A 125 -9.08 -3.15 7.98
N CYS A 126 -9.77 -2.37 7.14
CA CYS A 126 -9.18 -1.61 6.03
C CYS A 126 -9.79 -0.19 5.95
N ALA A 127 -8.93 0.83 5.80
CA ALA A 127 -9.34 2.17 5.39
C ALA A 127 -9.17 2.31 3.88
N TRP A 128 -10.27 2.38 3.15
CA TRP A 128 -10.27 2.66 1.73
C TRP A 128 -10.38 4.17 1.48
N VAL A 129 -9.32 4.73 0.90
CA VAL A 129 -9.28 6.09 0.38
C VAL A 129 -9.58 6.04 -1.11
N TYR A 130 -10.72 6.58 -1.52
CA TYR A 130 -11.09 6.64 -2.92
C TYR A 130 -10.15 7.57 -3.69
N ALA A 131 -9.47 7.03 -4.69
CA ALA A 131 -8.62 7.78 -5.59
C ALA A 131 -8.79 7.27 -7.03
N GLU A 132 -9.19 8.14 -7.96
CA GLU A 132 -9.26 7.73 -9.37
C GLU A 132 -7.85 7.50 -9.93
N ASN A 133 -7.71 6.52 -10.82
CA ASN A 133 -6.45 6.14 -11.43
C ASN A 133 -5.95 7.10 -12.54
N GLY A 134 -6.61 8.26 -12.72
CA GLY A 134 -6.24 9.27 -13.73
C GLY A 134 -6.39 8.81 -15.19
N LEU A 135 -6.85 7.58 -15.44
CA LEU A 135 -7.20 7.12 -16.77
C LEU A 135 -8.51 7.77 -17.18
N GLN A 136 -8.56 8.41 -18.35
CA GLN A 136 -9.83 8.91 -18.91
C GLN A 136 -10.79 7.72 -19.08
N LYS A 137 -11.76 7.62 -18.18
CA LYS A 137 -12.89 6.71 -18.32
C LYS A 137 -13.94 7.42 -19.17
N ASP A 138 -14.23 6.90 -20.35
CA ASP A 138 -15.31 7.41 -21.20
C ASP A 138 -16.64 7.41 -20.43
N ASN A 139 -17.20 8.61 -20.19
CA ASN A 139 -18.60 8.90 -19.82
C ASN A 139 -19.28 7.92 -18.83
N VAL A 140 -18.79 7.80 -17.60
CA VAL A 140 -19.57 7.15 -16.52
C VAL A 140 -20.06 8.20 -15.52
N LYS A 141 -21.38 8.29 -15.36
CA LYS A 141 -22.02 9.13 -14.35
C LYS A 141 -21.51 8.73 -12.96
N HIS A 142 -20.84 9.64 -12.27
CA HIS A 142 -20.37 9.42 -10.91
C HIS A 142 -21.57 9.38 -9.96
N GLU A 143 -21.93 8.18 -9.51
CA GLU A 143 -22.80 8.01 -8.35
C GLU A 143 -22.13 8.65 -7.12
N SER A 144 -22.94 9.31 -6.30
CA SER A 144 -22.64 10.30 -5.27
C SER A 144 -21.77 9.85 -4.08
N ILE A 145 -21.09 8.72 -4.18
CA ILE A 145 -20.09 8.22 -3.22
C ILE A 145 -18.65 8.62 -3.64
N ARG A 146 -18.44 9.04 -4.90
CA ARG A 146 -17.12 9.16 -5.53
C ARG A 146 -16.52 10.57 -5.46
N ALA A 147 -16.30 11.08 -4.25
CA ALA A 147 -15.44 12.26 -4.08
C ALA A 147 -13.99 11.79 -3.84
N GLN A 148 -13.04 12.31 -4.62
CA GLN A 148 -11.61 12.09 -4.42
C GLN A 148 -11.22 12.31 -2.95
N GLY A 149 -10.50 11.36 -2.36
CA GLY A 149 -10.07 11.39 -0.97
C GLY A 149 -11.14 10.99 0.06
N ASN A 150 -12.33 10.57 -0.35
CA ASN A 150 -13.32 10.02 0.60
C ASN A 150 -12.78 8.74 1.25
N ILE A 151 -12.95 8.64 2.57
CA ILE A 151 -12.46 7.52 3.38
C ILE A 151 -13.63 6.65 3.81
N GLN A 152 -13.56 5.36 3.53
CA GLN A 152 -14.48 4.33 4.02
C GLN A 152 -13.74 3.31 4.86
N TYR A 153 -14.30 2.99 6.03
CA TYR A 153 -13.78 1.96 6.93
C TYR A 153 -14.52 0.65 6.69
N ILE A 154 -13.78 -0.39 6.29
CA ILE A 154 -14.28 -1.73 5.96
C ILE A 154 -13.78 -2.70 7.03
N ASN A 155 -14.66 -3.53 7.58
CA ASN A 155 -14.37 -4.60 8.55
C ASN A 155 -14.95 -5.92 8.06
#